data_AF-A0A167JVX2-F1
#
_entry.id   AF-A0A167JVX2-F1
#
_cell.length_a   1.000
_cell.length_b   1.000
_cell.length_c   1.000
_cell.angle_alpha   90.00
_cell.angle_beta   90.00
_cell.angle_gamma   90.00
#
_symmetry.space_group_name_H-M   'P 1'
#
loop_
_entity.id
_entity.type
_entity.pdbx_description
1 polymer ?
#
loop_
_entity_poly.entity_id
_entity_poly.type
_entity_poly.pdbx_seq_one_letter_code
_entity_poly.pdbx_strand_id
1 'polypeptide(L)'
;MTELFEGLFYTVARVVLGILRLLHFLAWHIGFSTVGWSIGWYFYRSLSIGFFPRESLDDEESCHWFKALVIELSGLMILISVIKVLSGLL
;
A
#
# COMPACT_ATOMS: atom_id res chain seq x y z
N MET A 1 -19.18 -17.33 20.16
CA MET A 1 -18.68 -17.35 18.76
C MET A 1 -18.29 -15.94 18.31
N THR A 2 -19.19 -14.96 18.38
CA THR A 2 -18.94 -13.55 17.98
C THR A 2 -17.78 -12.87 18.72
N GLU A 3 -17.69 -13.01 20.04
CA GLU A 3 -16.59 -12.41 20.84
C GLU A 3 -15.20 -12.94 20.44
N LEU A 4 -15.13 -14.19 19.99
CA LEU A 4 -13.89 -14.83 19.55
C LEU A 4 -13.48 -14.30 18.17
N PHE A 5 -14.43 -14.08 17.26
CA PHE A 5 -14.20 -13.42 15.98
C PHE A 5 -13.74 -11.97 16.16
N GLU A 6 -14.36 -11.24 17.08
CA GLU A 6 -14.04 -9.85 17.37
C GLU A 6 -12.63 -9.71 17.96
N GLY A 7 -12.28 -10.51 18.97
CA GLY A 7 -10.93 -10.53 19.53
C GLY A 7 -9.85 -10.91 18.51
N LEU A 8 -10.15 -11.82 17.59
CA LEU A 8 -9.25 -12.22 16.51
C LEU A 8 -9.11 -11.10 15.47
N PHE A 9 -10.20 -10.45 15.09
CA PHE A 9 -10.19 -9.30 14.18
C PHE A 9 -9.31 -8.16 14.72
N TYR A 10 -9.48 -7.76 15.97
CA TYR A 10 -8.66 -6.71 16.59
C TYR A 10 -7.17 -7.07 16.65
N THR A 11 -6.86 -8.33 16.95
CA THR A 11 -5.47 -8.82 16.94
C THR A 11 -4.85 -8.71 15.54
N VAL A 12 -5.55 -9.23 14.53
CA VAL A 12 -5.08 -9.19 13.14
C VAL A 12 -4.94 -7.73 12.67
N ALA A 13 -5.93 -6.89 12.95
CA ALA A 13 -5.90 -5.47 12.58
C ALA A 13 -4.71 -4.73 13.21
N ARG A 14 -4.35 -5.01 14.47
CA ARG A 14 -3.14 -4.42 15.11
C ARG A 14 -1.86 -4.86 14.42
N VAL A 15 -1.75 -6.14 14.08
CA VAL A 15 -0.56 -6.66 13.36
C VAL A 15 -0.46 -6.01 11.99
N VAL A 16 -1.56 -5.93 11.25
CA VAL A 16 -1.63 -5.26 9.94
C VAL A 16 -1.24 -3.79 10.08
N LEU A 17 -1.76 -3.07 11.08
CA LEU A 17 -1.39 -1.67 11.33
C LEU A 17 0.11 -1.52 11.62
N GLY A 18 0.70 -2.43 12.39
CA GLY A 18 2.14 -2.47 12.65
C GLY A 18 2.95 -2.62 11.36
N ILE A 19 2.54 -3.54 10.48
CA ILE A 19 3.18 -3.75 9.17
C ILE A 19 3.05 -2.50 8.30
N LEU A 20 1.87 -1.89 8.22
CA LEU A 20 1.67 -0.69 7.41
C LEU A 20 2.50 0.50 7.92
N ARG A 21 2.63 0.66 9.24
CA ARG A 21 3.52 1.68 9.82
C ARG A 21 4.98 1.41 9.51
N LEU A 22 5.40 0.15 9.49
CA LEU A 22 6.74 -0.24 9.06
C LEU A 22 6.96 0.09 7.57
N LEU A 23 5.98 -0.19 6.69
CA LEU A 23 6.05 0.20 5.28
C LEU A 23 6.14 1.72 5.12
N HIS A 24 5.36 2.48 5.91
CA HIS A 24 5.41 3.94 5.89
C HIS A 24 6.77 4.48 6.38
N PHE A 25 7.33 3.87 7.42
CA PHE A 25 8.69 4.16 7.87
C PHE A 25 9.74 3.86 6.78
N LEU A 26 9.61 2.71 6.10
CA LEU A 26 10.45 2.34 4.96
C LEU A 26 10.35 3.32 3.79
N ALA A 27 9.14 3.79 3.48
CA ALA A 27 8.92 4.78 2.43
C ALA A 27 9.71 6.07 2.71
N TRP A 28 9.85 6.44 3.98
CA TRP A 28 10.62 7.63 4.38
C TRP A 28 12.14 7.39 4.38
N HIS A 29 12.61 6.18 4.66
CA HIS A 29 14.03 5.89 4.86
C HIS A 29 14.75 5.19 3.69
N ILE A 30 14.09 4.27 2.99
CA ILE A 30 14.70 3.46 1.92
C ILE A 30 14.38 4.06 0.55
N GLY A 31 13.16 4.57 0.36
CA GLY A 31 12.77 5.22 -0.89
C GLY A 31 11.26 5.33 -1.02
N PHE A 32 10.78 6.56 -1.22
CA PHE A 32 9.36 6.82 -1.46
C PHE A 32 8.89 6.21 -2.79
N SER A 33 9.79 6.18 -3.79
CA SER A 33 9.58 5.65 -5.14
C SER A 33 9.20 4.17 -5.08
N THR A 34 10.09 3.32 -4.56
CA THR A 34 9.88 1.86 -4.52
C THR A 34 8.64 1.45 -3.72
N VAL A 35 8.41 2.06 -2.55
CA VAL A 35 7.24 1.71 -1.72
C VAL A 35 5.95 2.23 -2.36
N GLY A 36 5.95 3.47 -2.86
CA GLY A 36 4.81 4.06 -3.54
C GLY A 36 4.46 3.28 -4.80
N TRP A 37 5.44 3.01 -5.66
CA TRP A 37 5.29 2.24 -6.88
C TRP A 37 4.72 0.86 -6.59
N SER A 38 5.27 0.13 -5.61
CA SER A 38 4.79 -1.21 -5.28
C SER A 38 3.31 -1.21 -4.90
N ILE A 39 2.91 -0.33 -3.99
CA ILE A 39 1.52 -0.26 -3.51
C ILE A 39 0.59 0.23 -4.63
N GLY A 40 0.99 1.28 -5.33
CA GLY A 40 0.22 1.85 -6.45
C GLY A 40 0.05 0.86 -7.59
N TRP A 41 1.10 0.11 -7.93
CA TRP A 41 1.09 -0.94 -8.95
C TRP A 41 0.07 -2.00 -8.59
N TYR A 42 0.11 -2.55 -7.37
CA TYR A 42 -0.88 -3.55 -6.94
C TYR A 42 -2.30 -3.00 -6.94
N PHE A 43 -2.49 -1.77 -6.50
CA PHE A 43 -3.80 -1.11 -6.48
C PHE A 43 -4.38 -0.98 -7.90
N TYR A 44 -3.64 -0.38 -8.82
CA TYR A 44 -4.09 -0.19 -10.19
C TYR A 44 -4.24 -1.50 -10.95
N ARG A 45 -3.35 -2.48 -10.73
CA ARG A 45 -3.43 -3.81 -11.32
C ARG A 45 -4.68 -4.54 -10.87
N SER A 46 -5.05 -4.39 -9.59
CA SER A 46 -6.29 -4.96 -9.04
C SER A 46 -7.53 -4.27 -9.61
N LEU A 47 -7.52 -2.94 -9.66
CA LEU A 47 -8.64 -2.14 -10.18
C LEU A 47 -8.88 -2.40 -11.68
N SER A 48 -7.80 -2.57 -12.43
CA SER A 48 -7.83 -2.77 -13.88
C SER A 48 -7.82 -4.24 -14.28
N ILE A 49 -7.96 -5.20 -13.37
CA ILE A 49 -7.94 -6.65 -13.68
C ILE A 49 -6.71 -7.02 -14.53
N GLY A 50 -5.55 -6.45 -14.19
CA GLY A 50 -4.28 -6.72 -14.84
C GLY A 50 -3.99 -5.92 -16.12
N PHE A 51 -4.83 -4.98 -16.52
CA PHE A 51 -4.58 -4.18 -17.73
C PHE A 51 -3.58 -3.02 -17.52
N PHE A 52 -3.47 -2.48 -16.30
CA PHE A 52 -2.64 -1.32 -15.98
C PHE A 52 -2.08 -1.43 -14.54
N PRO A 53 -0.79 -1.14 -14.29
CA PRO A 53 0.26 -0.75 -15.24
C PRO A 53 0.64 -1.91 -16.15
N ARG A 54 1.24 -1.62 -17.33
CA ARG A 54 1.71 -2.66 -18.26
C ARG A 54 3.11 -3.15 -17.88
N GLU A 55 3.87 -2.25 -17.29
CA GLU A 55 5.21 -2.43 -16.74
C GLU A 55 5.16 -3.42 -15.58
N SER A 56 6.25 -4.15 -15.38
CA SER A 56 6.35 -5.08 -14.25
C SER A 56 6.56 -4.33 -12.94
N LEU A 57 6.41 -5.03 -11.81
CA LEU A 57 6.65 -4.46 -10.49
C LEU A 57 8.08 -3.95 -10.33
N ASP A 58 9.06 -4.61 -10.94
CA ASP A 58 10.49 -4.28 -10.83
C ASP A 58 10.97 -3.33 -11.94
N ASP A 59 10.09 -2.95 -12.86
CA ASP A 59 10.42 -2.19 -14.08
C ASP A 59 9.98 -0.72 -13.96
N GLU A 60 10.11 -0.17 -12.75
CA GLU A 60 9.77 1.22 -12.41
C GLU A 60 10.63 2.21 -13.22
N GLU A 61 11.93 1.96 -13.34
CA GLU A 61 12.90 2.86 -13.98
C GLU A 61 12.70 3.01 -15.49
N SER A 62 12.10 2.01 -16.16
CA SER A 62 11.80 2.08 -17.59
C SER A 62 10.45 2.74 -17.88
N CYS A 63 9.63 2.96 -16.85
CA CYS A 63 8.34 3.61 -16.97
C CYS A 63 8.51 5.11 -17.25
N HIS A 64 7.59 5.67 -18.03
CA HIS A 64 7.57 7.12 -18.24
C HIS A 64 7.43 7.84 -16.90
N TRP A 65 8.38 8.73 -16.58
CA TRP A 65 8.53 9.36 -15.26
C TRP A 65 7.22 9.92 -14.66
N PHE A 66 6.39 10.58 -15.48
CA PHE A 66 5.11 11.15 -15.01
C PHE A 66 4.10 10.07 -14.59
N LYS A 67 4.09 8.94 -15.30
CA LYS A 67 3.22 7.81 -14.99
C LYS A 67 3.70 7.10 -13.72
N ALA A 68 5.02 6.91 -13.58
CA ALA A 68 5.64 6.40 -12.36
C ALA A 68 5.25 7.26 -11.15
N LEU A 69 5.44 8.57 -11.25
CA LEU A 69 5.07 9.54 -10.21
C LEU A 69 3.59 9.47 -9.81
N VAL A 70 2.65 9.36 -10.76
CA VAL A 70 1.22 9.22 -10.44
C VAL A 70 0.92 7.92 -9.69
N ILE A 71 1.53 6.81 -10.11
CA ILE A 71 1.35 5.51 -9.47
C ILE A 71 1.95 5.54 -8.06
N GLU A 72 3.17 6.07 -7.91
CA GLU A 72 3.86 6.21 -6.64
C GLU A 72 3.07 7.04 -5.62
N LEU A 73 2.67 8.26 -6.01
CA LEU A 73 1.92 9.15 -5.13
C LEU A 73 0.58 8.55 -4.73
N SER A 74 -0.10 7.84 -5.65
CA SER A 74 -1.33 7.14 -5.32
C SER A 74 -1.11 6.01 -4.32
N GLY A 75 -0.02 5.23 -4.46
CA GLY A 75 0.33 4.16 -3.53
C GLY A 75 0.62 4.68 -2.13
N LEU A 76 1.36 5.79 -2.02
CA LEU A 76 1.61 6.45 -0.74
C LEU A 76 0.33 7.01 -0.12
N MET A 77 -0.54 7.63 -0.92
CA MET A 77 -1.84 8.13 -0.45
C MET A 77 -2.72 7.00 0.07
N ILE A 78 -2.73 5.84 -0.59
CA ILE A 78 -3.44 4.65 -0.14
C ILE A 78 -2.87 4.16 1.18
N LEU A 79 -1.53 4.03 1.28
CA LEU A 79 -0.87 3.60 2.51
C LEU A 79 -1.26 4.48 3.71
N ILE A 80 -1.16 5.80 3.56
CA ILE A 80 -1.50 6.75 4.62
C ILE A 80 -3.00 6.66 4.97
N SER A 81 -3.87 6.55 3.96
CA SER A 81 -5.32 6.46 4.16
C SER A 81 -5.70 5.21 4.93
N VAL A 82 -5.14 4.06 4.56
CA VAL A 82 -5.39 2.77 5.22
C VAL A 82 -4.88 2.80 6.67
N ILE A 83 -3.70 3.37 6.92
CA ILE A 83 -3.16 3.56 8.28
C ILE A 83 -4.11 4.42 9.13
N LYS A 84 -4.62 5.53 8.57
CA LYS A 84 -5.57 6.41 9.28
C LYS A 84 -6.87 5.68 9.62
N VAL A 85 -7.44 4.97 8.66
CA VAL A 85 -8.69 4.21 8.85
C VAL A 85 -8.50 3.12 9.91
N LEU A 86 -7.45 2.29 9.79
CA LEU A 86 -7.16 1.24 10.78
C LEU A 86 -6.83 1.80 12.16
N SER A 87 -6.11 2.92 12.24
CA SER A 87 -5.82 3.56 13.54
C SER A 87 -7.05 4.19 14.19
N GLY A 88 -8.10 4.52 13.43
CA GLY A 88 -9.37 5.02 13.97
C GLY A 88 -10.37 3.92 14.34
N LEU A 89 -10.19 2.71 13.78
CA LEU A 89 -11.03 1.55 14.06
C LEU A 89 -10.54 0.71 15.27
N LEU A 90 -9.24 0.78 15.58
CA LEU A 90 -8.56 0.09 16.67
C LEU A 90 -8.50 0.93 17.94
#